data_AF-A0A7N2LI19-F1
#
_entry.id   AF-A0A7N2LI19-F1
#
_cell.length_a   1.000
_cell.length_b   1.000
_cell.length_c   1.000
_cell.angle_alpha   90.00
_cell.angle_beta   90.00
_cell.angle_gamma   90.00
#
_symmetry.space_group_name_H-M   'P 1'
#
loop_
_entity.id
_entity.type
_entity.pdbx_description
1 polymer ?
#
loop_
_entity_poly.entity_id
_entity_poly.type
_entity_poly.pdbx_seq_one_letter_code
_entity_poly.pdbx_strand_id
1 'polypeptide(L)'
;MTQKVVLKVTMDGQRCCFRIMKGDHARKKAMRIAVGLSGVESAAIKGQDKDQIEVKGKGIDTVKLATLLRKKVGNASIVSVAEEKKEEKKDELKIQYMVEPPTYGLSPYVCYEIPRYDTPSCSIM
;
A
#
# COMPACT_ATOMS: atom_id res chain seq x y z
N MET A 1 4.53 19.20 -10.82
CA MET A 1 3.58 18.61 -9.86
C MET A 1 4.36 17.84 -8.81
N THR A 2 4.20 18.17 -7.54
CA THR A 2 4.73 17.39 -6.43
C THR A 2 3.63 16.44 -5.96
N GLN A 3 3.96 15.19 -5.67
CA GLN A 3 3.06 14.19 -5.14
C GLN A 3 3.35 14.03 -3.65
N LYS A 4 2.31 14.06 -2.83
CA LYS A 4 2.34 13.69 -1.42
C LYS A 4 1.61 12.35 -1.26
N VAL A 5 2.32 11.36 -0.75
CA VAL A 5 1.81 10.01 -0.51
C VAL A 5 1.85 9.76 0.99
N VAL A 6 0.75 9.28 1.57
CA VAL A 6 0.69 8.86 2.96
C VAL A 6 0.42 7.36 3.01
N LEU A 7 1.32 6.61 3.63
CA LEU A 7 1.17 5.19 3.87
C LEU A 7 1.06 4.91 5.36
N LYS A 8 0.15 4.02 5.75
CA LYS A 8 0.11 3.42 7.08
C LYS A 8 0.88 2.10 7.01
N VAL A 9 1.87 1.95 7.88
CA VAL A 9 2.77 0.79 7.92
C VAL A 9 2.77 0.26 9.35
N THR A 10 2.53 -1.03 9.50
CA THR A 10 2.66 -1.69 10.81
C THR A 10 4.14 -1.93 11.12
N MET A 11 4.68 -1.15 12.05
CA MET A 11 6.10 -1.18 12.43
C MET A 11 6.32 -1.77 13.84
N ASP A 12 5.25 -2.13 14.52
CA ASP A 12 5.15 -2.68 15.86
C ASP A 12 5.51 -4.18 15.87
N GLY A 13 6.80 -4.51 15.95
CA GLY A 13 7.23 -5.85 16.35
C GLY A 13 6.79 -7.01 15.44
N GLN A 14 6.36 -6.73 14.21
CA GLN A 14 5.77 -7.76 13.35
C GLN A 14 6.84 -8.67 12.73
N ARG A 15 6.44 -9.94 12.54
CA ARG A 15 7.22 -10.97 11.86
C ARG A 15 7.37 -10.61 10.38
N CYS A 16 8.41 -9.84 10.04
CA CYS A 16 8.83 -9.72 8.66
C CYS A 16 9.58 -11.01 8.30
N CYS A 17 8.85 -11.95 7.70
CA CYS A 17 9.22 -13.26 7.16
C CYS A 17 10.00 -14.27 8.04
N PHE A 18 10.85 -13.88 9.00
CA PHE A 18 11.52 -14.83 9.91
C PHE A 18 12.19 -14.20 11.16
N ARG A 19 12.07 -12.88 11.39
CA ARG A 19 12.80 -12.20 12.49
C ARG A 19 11.94 -11.12 13.15
N ILE A 20 11.86 -11.12 14.49
CA ILE A 20 11.20 -10.05 15.25
C ILE A 20 12.12 -8.82 15.21
N MET A 21 11.67 -7.74 14.56
CA MET A 21 12.38 -6.45 14.57
C MET A 21 11.76 -5.56 15.65
N LYS A 22 12.59 -4.95 16.51
CA LYS A 22 12.13 -3.89 17.43
C LYS A 22 11.60 -2.71 16.60
N GLY A 23 10.58 -2.01 17.12
CA GLY A 23 9.91 -0.91 16.42
C GLY A 23 10.86 0.18 15.91
N ASP A 24 11.91 0.53 16.66
CA ASP A 24 12.91 1.51 16.22
C ASP A 24 13.70 1.07 14.98
N HIS A 25 14.04 -0.21 14.90
CA HIS A 25 14.74 -0.76 13.75
C HIS A 25 13.81 -0.84 12.52
N ALA A 26 12.54 -1.17 12.73
CA ALA A 26 11.53 -1.16 11.68
C ALA A 26 11.35 0.26 11.10
N ARG A 27 11.23 1.28 11.96
CA ARG A 27 11.15 2.69 11.58
C ARG A 27 12.35 3.17 10.78
N LYS A 28 13.57 2.90 11.25
CA LYS A 28 14.80 3.26 10.53
C LYS A 28 14.87 2.60 9.15
N LYS A 29 14.47 1.33 9.04
CA LYS A 29 14.47 0.59 7.77
C LYS A 29 13.41 1.11 6.81
N ALA A 30 12.21 1.37 7.31
CA ALA A 30 11.12 1.95 6.52
C ALA A 30 11.50 3.31 5.96
N MET A 31 12.12 4.17 6.78
CA MET A 31 12.61 5.47 6.33
C MET A 31 13.70 5.33 5.25
N ARG A 32 14.66 4.41 5.44
CA ARG A 32 15.70 4.14 4.42
C ARG A 32 15.10 3.71 3.09
N ILE A 33 14.05 2.90 3.11
CA ILE A 33 13.35 2.47 1.89
C ILE A 33 12.61 3.64 1.25
N ALA A 34 11.90 4.45 2.05
CA ALA A 34 11.15 5.60 1.55
C ALA A 34 12.08 6.63 0.87
N VAL A 35 13.19 6.99 1.51
CA VAL A 35 14.16 7.97 0.96
C VAL A 35 14.98 7.38 -0.19
N GLY A 36 15.20 6.06 -0.21
CA GLY A 36 15.98 5.39 -1.26
C GLY A 36 15.27 5.23 -2.60
N LEU A 37 14.00 5.63 -2.71
CA LEU A 37 13.26 5.57 -3.97
C LEU A 37 13.53 6.77 -4.86
N SER A 38 13.61 6.51 -6.16
CA SER A 38 13.73 7.56 -7.17
C SER A 38 12.51 8.50 -7.13
N GLY A 39 12.78 9.80 -7.18
CA GLY A 39 11.73 10.82 -7.20
C GLY A 39 11.26 11.28 -5.81
N VAL A 40 11.76 10.69 -4.72
CA VAL A 40 11.46 11.15 -3.36
C VAL A 40 12.36 12.33 -2.99
N GLU A 41 11.73 13.42 -2.58
CA GLU A 41 12.39 14.67 -2.15
C GLU A 41 12.39 14.80 -0.62
N SER A 42 11.33 14.34 0.05
CA SER A 42 11.30 14.25 1.51
C SER A 42 10.43 13.10 1.98
N ALA A 43 10.77 12.55 3.15
CA ALA A 43 9.96 11.56 3.84
C ALA A 43 9.95 11.85 5.34
N ALA A 44 8.79 11.69 5.97
CA ALA A 44 8.59 11.94 7.39
C ALA A 44 7.69 10.87 8.00
N ILE A 45 8.02 10.43 9.22
CA ILE A 45 7.15 9.54 10.00
C ILE A 45 6.18 10.42 10.79
N LYS A 46 4.88 10.09 10.74
CA LYS A 46 3.78 10.77 11.40
C LYS A 46 2.84 9.78 12.10
N GLY A 47 1.81 10.32 12.75
CA GLY A 47 0.86 9.57 13.57
C GLY A 47 1.30 9.53 15.04
N GLN A 48 0.33 9.46 15.95
CA GLN A 48 0.60 9.33 17.40
C GLN A 48 1.46 8.11 17.69
N ASP A 49 1.17 7.00 17.02
CA ASP A 49 1.88 5.72 17.16
C ASP A 49 3.13 5.60 16.26
N LYS A 50 3.44 6.64 15.45
CA LYS A 50 4.55 6.64 14.47
C LYS A 50 4.42 5.57 13.39
N ASP A 51 3.19 5.23 13.02
CA ASP A 51 2.85 4.19 12.04
C ASP A 51 2.56 4.75 10.64
N GLN A 52 2.64 6.07 10.44
CA GLN A 52 2.40 6.67 9.13
C GLN A 52 3.70 7.20 8.54
N ILE A 53 3.89 7.01 7.23
CA ILE A 53 4.98 7.60 6.46
C ILE A 53 4.37 8.55 5.44
N GLU A 54 4.67 9.83 5.56
CA GLU A 54 4.44 10.80 4.51
C GLU A 54 5.67 10.88 3.61
N VAL A 55 5.47 10.74 2.31
CA VAL A 55 6.52 10.87 1.29
C VAL A 55 6.11 11.97 0.33
N LYS A 56 6.99 12.91 0.05
CA LYS A 56 6.81 13.96 -0.95
C LYS A 56 7.88 13.86 -2.02
N GLY A 57 7.50 14.13 -3.26
CA GLY A 57 8.44 14.05 -4.38
C GLY A 57 7.76 14.12 -5.75
N LYS A 58 8.51 13.93 -6.82
CA LYS A 58 8.01 13.99 -8.21
C LYS A 58 8.18 12.61 -8.86
N GLY A 59 7.10 12.09 -9.45
CA GLY A 59 7.13 10.78 -10.11
C GLY A 59 7.31 9.62 -9.14
N ILE A 60 6.68 9.67 -7.96
CA ILE A 60 6.79 8.60 -6.97
C ILE A 60 5.95 7.41 -7.43
N ASP A 61 6.59 6.25 -7.57
CA ASP A 61 5.89 5.00 -7.79
C ASP A 61 5.30 4.49 -6.46
N THR A 62 4.03 4.84 -6.22
CA THR A 62 3.26 4.49 -5.01
C THR A 62 3.17 2.98 -4.81
N VAL A 63 3.03 2.21 -5.89
CA VAL A 63 2.90 0.75 -5.87
C VAL A 63 4.24 0.12 -5.49
N LYS A 64 5.35 0.54 -6.11
CA LYS A 64 6.69 0.05 -5.73
C LYS A 64 7.02 0.39 -4.28
N LEU A 65 6.70 1.61 -3.83
CA LEU A 65 6.89 2.01 -2.44
C LEU A 65 6.12 1.11 -1.46
N ALA A 66 4.82 0.91 -1.68
CA ALA A 66 4.02 0.03 -0.84
C ALA A 66 4.52 -1.42 -0.87
N THR A 67 4.92 -1.91 -2.04
CA THR A 67 5.41 -3.29 -2.21
C THR A 67 6.73 -3.52 -1.48
N LEU A 68 7.66 -2.56 -1.52
CA LEU A 68 8.94 -2.67 -0.80
C LEU A 68 8.73 -2.65 0.71
N LEU A 69 7.83 -1.80 1.21
CA LEU A 69 7.48 -1.76 2.63
C LEU A 69 6.87 -3.09 3.09
N ARG A 70 5.94 -3.67 2.31
CA ARG A 70 5.36 -5.01 2.55
C ARG A 70 6.40 -6.11 2.61
N LYS A 71 7.38 -6.07 1.72
CA LYS A 71 8.43 -7.10 1.63
C LYS A 71 9.51 -7.00 2.71
N LYS A 72 9.80 -5.79 3.19
CA LYS A 72 11.01 -5.53 4.00
C LYS A 72 10.75 -5.07 5.43
N VAL A 73 9.55 -4.53 5.72
CA VAL A 73 9.21 -3.96 7.02
C VAL A 73 8.03 -4.69 7.63
N GLY A 74 6.89 -4.69 6.94
CA GLY A 74 5.62 -5.15 7.50
C GLY A 74 4.46 -4.73 6.61
N ASN A 75 3.23 -4.99 7.04
CA ASN A 75 2.08 -4.68 6.23
C ASN A 75 1.94 -3.16 5.99
N ALA A 76 1.65 -2.77 4.75
CA ALA A 76 1.55 -1.37 4.37
C ALA A 76 0.28 -1.12 3.55
N SER A 77 -0.51 -0.14 3.96
CA SER A 77 -1.68 0.34 3.23
C SER A 77 -1.49 1.79 2.81
N ILE A 78 -1.90 2.09 1.58
CA ILE A 78 -1.90 3.46 1.06
C ILE A 78 -3.13 4.14 1.65
N VAL A 79 -2.93 5.25 2.35
CA VAL A 79 -4.02 6.02 2.99
C VAL A 79 -4.47 7.14 2.06
N SER A 80 -3.51 7.88 1.50
CA SER A 80 -3.83 8.96 0.57
C SER A 80 -2.69 9.21 -0.41
N VAL A 81 -3.06 9.63 -1.62
CA VAL A 81 -2.16 10.13 -2.65
C VAL A 81 -2.74 11.45 -3.12
N ALA A 82 -2.02 12.53 -2.90
CA ALA A 82 -2.41 13.87 -3.29
C ALA A 82 -1.38 14.45 -4.26
N GLU A 83 -1.84 15.05 -5.35
CA GLU A 83 -1.00 15.81 -6.25
C GLU A 83 -1.05 17.29 -5.83
N GLU A 84 0.03 17.78 -5.23
CA GLU A 84 0.23 19.21 -4.99
C GLU A 84 0.52 19.88 -6.34
N LYS A 85 -0.53 20.44 -6.95
CA LYS A 85 -0.42 21.51 -7.94
C LYS A 85 -0.16 22.81 -7.17
N LYS A 86 0.98 23.46 -7.38
CA LYS A 86 1.14 24.86 -6.95
C LYS A 86 0.25 25.71 -7.87
N GLU A 87 -0.91 26.14 -7.37
CA GLU A 87 -1.43 27.52 -7.40
C GLU A 87 -2.92 27.59 -7.00
N GLU A 88 -3.17 28.50 -6.03
CA GLU A 88 -4.38 29.27 -5.73
C GLU A 88 -5.72 28.62 -5.31
N LYS A 89 -6.29 29.19 -4.24
CA LYS A 89 -7.62 28.93 -3.68
C LYS A 89 -8.69 28.89 -4.78
N LYS A 90 -9.52 27.85 -4.78
CA LYS A 90 -11.00 27.97 -4.82
C LYS A 90 -11.66 26.62 -4.53
N ASP A 91 -12.38 26.65 -3.42
CA ASP A 91 -13.68 26.05 -3.12
C ASP A 91 -13.93 24.54 -3.21
N GLU A 92 -14.58 24.13 -2.13
CA GLU A 92 -15.14 22.85 -1.75
C GLU A 92 -16.05 22.24 -2.84
N LEU A 93 -15.80 20.99 -3.21
CA LEU A 93 -16.84 20.13 -3.78
C LEU A 93 -16.92 18.84 -2.97
N LYS A 94 -17.86 18.85 -2.01
CA LYS A 94 -18.47 17.65 -1.46
C LYS A 94 -19.23 16.97 -2.59
N ILE A 95 -18.68 15.90 -3.16
CA ILE A 95 -19.46 14.99 -3.99
C ILE A 95 -19.89 13.81 -3.11
N GLN A 96 -21.07 13.99 -2.51
CA GLN A 96 -21.84 12.91 -1.92
C GLN A 96 -22.56 12.18 -3.06
N TYR A 97 -21.95 11.12 -3.60
CA TYR A 97 -22.68 10.23 -4.50
C TYR A 97 -23.48 9.23 -3.67
N MET A 98 -24.75 9.58 -3.44
CA MET A 98 -25.82 8.60 -3.23
C MET A 98 -26.12 8.03 -4.61
N VAL A 99 -25.79 6.76 -4.85
CA VAL A 99 -26.36 6.00 -5.98
C VAL A 99 -27.16 4.86 -5.36
N GLU A 100 -28.48 5.04 -5.42
CA GLU A 100 -29.49 4.03 -5.19
C GLU A 100 -29.27 2.83 -6.13
N PRO A 101 -29.49 1.58 -5.69
CA PRO A 101 -29.02 0.40 -6.42
C PRO A 101 -29.89 0.15 -7.66
N PRO A 102 -29.29 -0.10 -8.84
CA PRO A 102 -30.03 -0.75 -9.90
C PRO A 102 -30.24 -2.20 -9.49
N THR A 103 -31.48 -2.53 -9.12
CA THR A 103 -32.01 -3.89 -9.18
C THR A 103 -31.90 -4.41 -10.62
N TYR A 104 -32.14 -5.71 -10.79
CA TYR A 104 -32.22 -6.46 -12.05
C TYR A 104 -30.93 -7.12 -12.55
N GLY A 105 -30.90 -8.45 -12.42
CA GLY A 105 -30.19 -9.34 -13.34
C GLY A 105 -29.25 -10.32 -12.66
N LEU A 106 -29.77 -11.51 -12.29
CA LEU A 106 -28.93 -12.69 -12.10
C LEU A 106 -28.15 -12.94 -13.40
N SER A 107 -26.82 -12.90 -13.33
CA SER A 107 -25.93 -13.46 -14.35
C SER A 107 -25.05 -14.53 -13.68
N PRO A 108 -25.02 -15.77 -14.18
CA PRO A 108 -24.41 -16.90 -13.51
C PRO A 108 -22.89 -16.75 -13.40
N TYR A 109 -22.37 -17.09 -12.22
CA TYR A 109 -20.95 -17.29 -11.99
C TYR A 109 -20.39 -18.25 -13.04
N VAL A 110 -19.49 -17.77 -13.89
CA VAL A 110 -18.60 -18.63 -14.66
C VAL A 110 -17.61 -19.20 -13.66
N CYS A 111 -17.95 -20.35 -13.08
CA CYS A 111 -16.98 -21.21 -12.42
C CYS A 111 -16.00 -21.68 -13.50
N TYR A 112 -14.80 -21.10 -13.55
CA TYR A 112 -13.72 -21.77 -14.27
C TYR A 112 -13.38 -23.04 -13.49
N GLU A 113 -13.80 -24.18 -14.01
CA GLU A 113 -13.27 -25.47 -13.58
C GLU A 113 -11.76 -25.46 -13.83
N ILE A 114 -10.99 -25.49 -12.76
CA ILE A 114 -9.56 -25.79 -12.82
C ILE A 114 -9.46 -27.26 -13.20
N PRO A 115 -8.92 -27.63 -14.38
CA PRO A 115 -8.67 -29.03 -14.69
C PRO A 115 -7.72 -29.59 -13.63
N ARG A 116 -8.21 -30.57 -12.87
CA ARG A 116 -7.37 -31.36 -11.98
C ARG A 116 -6.46 -32.17 -12.89
N TYR A 117 -5.18 -31.82 -12.92
CA TYR A 117 -4.17 -32.74 -13.44
C TYR A 117 -4.21 -33.97 -12.52
N ASP A 118 -4.77 -35.05 -13.04
CA ASP A 118 -4.57 -36.40 -12.52
C ASP A 118 -3.07 -36.57 -12.38
N THR A 119 -2.61 -36.54 -11.13
CA THR A 119 -1.27 -37.01 -10.80
C THR A 119 -1.37 -38.52 -10.89
N PRO A 120 -0.71 -39.19 -11.86
CA PRO A 120 -0.61 -40.63 -11.78
C PRO A 120 0.12 -40.95 -10.48
N SER A 121 -0.49 -41.83 -9.70
CA SER A 121 0.02 -42.36 -8.46
C SER A 121 1.46 -42.85 -8.63
N CYS A 122 2.44 -42.03 -8.27
CA CYS A 122 3.78 -42.50 -7.97
C CYS A 122 3.76 -43.08 -6.56
N SER A 123 3.49 -44.38 -6.47
CA SER A 123 3.74 -45.18 -5.28
C SER A 123 5.23 -45.11 -4.96
N ILE A 124 5.59 -44.48 -3.84
CA ILE A 124 6.85 -44.77 -3.16
C ILE A 124 6.72 -46.20 -2.61
N MET A 125 7.53 -47.12 -3.15
CA MET A 125 7.96 -48.33 -2.46
C MET A 125 9.20 -48.01 -1.64
#